data_AF-A0A3L8BW46-F1
#
_entry.id   AF-A0A3L8BW46-F1
#
_cell.length_a   1.000
_cell.length_b   1.000
_cell.length_c   1.000
_cell.angle_alpha   90.00
_cell.angle_beta   90.00
_cell.angle_gamma   90.00
#
_symmetry.space_group_name_H-M   'P 1'
#
loop_
_entity.id
_entity.type
_entity.pdbx_description
1 polymer ?
#
loop_
_entity_poly.entity_id
_entity_poly.type
_entity_poly.pdbx_seq_one_letter_code
_entity_poly.pdbx_strand_id
1 'polypeptide(L)'
;MKVRFTLSYIILGVSHMIAITAGMEAWTELPWALCIFIAALVCFTPIINTTLAMLGSVAAWHWSWAAAASVFLLPMVIYFISAIVVYRHLGQVEELDDTQSDF
;
A
#
# COMPACT_ATOMS: atom_id res chain seq x y z
N MET A 1 -14.64 -6.00 15.59
CA MET A 1 -13.24 -5.84 15.12
C MET A 1 -13.11 -5.62 13.61
N LYS A 2 -13.86 -6.32 12.75
CA LYS A 2 -13.71 -6.25 11.26
C LYS A 2 -13.84 -4.84 10.65
N VAL A 3 -14.82 -4.04 11.08
CA VAL A 3 -15.11 -2.71 10.49
C VAL A 3 -13.98 -1.68 10.66
N ARG A 4 -13.26 -1.70 11.80
CA ARG A 4 -12.20 -0.71 12.07
C ARG A 4 -11.00 -0.89 11.15
N PHE A 5 -10.63 -2.14 10.86
CA PHE A 5 -9.55 -2.45 9.92
C PHE A 5 -9.90 -2.06 8.48
N THR A 6 -11.15 -2.28 8.05
CA THR A 6 -11.62 -1.86 6.74
C THR A 6 -11.55 -0.35 6.56
N LEU A 7 -11.93 0.43 7.58
CA LEU A 7 -11.84 1.89 7.53
C LEU A 7 -10.40 2.38 7.41
N SER A 8 -9.47 1.83 8.22
CA SER A 8 -8.04 2.20 8.12
C SER A 8 -7.46 1.90 6.74
N TYR A 9 -7.88 0.78 6.13
CA TYR A 9 -7.44 0.42 4.78
C TYR A 9 -7.96 1.39 3.72
N ILE A 10 -9.23 1.79 3.81
CA ILE A 10 -9.83 2.78 2.90
C ILE A 10 -9.13 4.13 3.05
N ILE A 11 -8.92 4.59 4.29
CA ILE A 11 -8.22 5.86 4.55
C ILE A 11 -6.82 5.82 3.96
N LEU A 12 -6.09 4.73 4.15
CA LEU A 12 -4.75 4.56 3.61
C LEU A 12 -4.75 4.57 2.07
N GLY A 13 -5.70 3.89 1.44
CA GLY A 13 -5.83 3.87 -0.03
C GLY A 13 -6.17 5.25 -0.61
N VAL A 14 -7.08 5.99 0.03
CA VAL A 14 -7.41 7.36 -0.35
C VAL A 14 -6.19 8.27 -0.16
N SER A 15 -5.48 8.16 0.96
CA SER A 15 -4.25 8.93 1.21
C SER A 15 -3.17 8.69 0.15
N HIS A 16 -2.99 7.44 -0.30
CA HIS A 16 -2.08 7.14 -1.42
C HIS A 16 -2.52 7.87 -2.69
N MET A 17 -3.81 7.75 -3.05
CA MET A 17 -4.33 8.38 -4.26
C MET A 17 -4.17 9.90 -4.25
N ILE A 18 -4.45 10.55 -3.12
CA ILE A 18 -4.28 12.00 -2.96
C ILE A 18 -2.79 12.38 -3.04
N ALA A 19 -1.91 11.65 -2.36
CA ALA A 19 -0.47 11.94 -2.39
C ALA A 19 0.12 11.79 -3.80
N ILE A 20 -0.26 10.76 -4.54
CA ILE A 20 0.16 10.55 -5.93
C ILE A 20 -0.39 11.65 -6.82
N THR A 21 -1.68 11.97 -6.70
CA THR A 21 -2.33 13.04 -7.50
C THR A 21 -1.64 14.39 -7.26
N ALA A 22 -1.40 14.76 -6.01
CA ALA A 22 -0.71 15.99 -5.64
C ALA A 22 0.75 16.00 -6.14
N GLY A 23 1.46 14.88 -6.01
CA GLY A 23 2.81 14.73 -6.57
C GLY A 23 2.84 14.93 -8.07
N MET A 24 1.90 14.33 -8.78
CA MET A 24 1.77 14.47 -10.23
C MET A 24 1.46 15.91 -10.65
N GLU A 25 0.57 16.61 -9.95
CA GLU A 25 0.33 18.04 -10.17
C GLU A 25 1.63 18.84 -10.00
N ALA A 26 2.39 18.56 -8.94
CA ALA A 26 3.65 19.25 -8.67
C ALA A 26 4.74 18.96 -9.72
N TRP A 27 4.75 17.78 -10.35
CA TRP A 27 5.75 17.41 -11.35
C TRP A 27 5.40 17.79 -12.78
N THR A 28 4.11 17.75 -13.12
CA THR A 28 3.64 17.87 -14.51
C THR A 28 2.89 19.16 -14.77
N GLU A 29 2.53 19.91 -13.73
CA GLU A 29 1.67 21.11 -13.79
C GLU A 29 0.32 20.85 -14.48
N LEU A 30 -0.08 19.58 -14.61
CA LEU A 30 -1.36 19.19 -15.16
C LEU A 30 -2.49 19.42 -14.15
N PRO A 31 -3.73 19.66 -14.62
CA PRO A 31 -4.88 19.79 -13.73
C PRO A 31 -5.16 18.48 -12.98
N TRP A 32 -5.59 18.62 -11.72
CA TRP A 32 -5.87 17.51 -10.81
C TRP A 32 -6.73 16.38 -11.40
N ALA A 33 -7.71 16.74 -12.25
CA ALA A 33 -8.62 15.79 -12.87
C ALA A 33 -7.92 14.81 -13.85
N LEU A 34 -6.81 15.21 -14.47
CA LEU A 34 -5.99 14.31 -15.29
C LEU A 34 -5.04 13.49 -14.42
N CYS A 35 -4.44 14.14 -13.41
CA CYS A 35 -3.53 13.49 -12.47
C CYS A 35 -4.21 12.36 -11.70
N ILE A 36 -5.46 12.54 -11.26
CA ILE A 36 -6.20 11.50 -10.53
C ILE A 36 -6.51 10.28 -11.40
N PHE A 37 -6.77 10.48 -12.70
CA PHE A 37 -7.02 9.37 -13.63
C PHE A 37 -5.76 8.53 -13.82
N ILE A 38 -4.61 9.18 -13.98
CA ILE A 38 -3.33 8.48 -14.09
C ILE A 38 -2.99 7.80 -12.75
N ALA A 39 -3.15 8.51 -11.62
CA ALA A 39 -2.92 7.96 -10.28
C ALA A 39 -3.75 6.70 -10.03
N ALA A 40 -5.01 6.67 -10.48
CA ALA A 40 -5.86 5.50 -10.37
C ALA A 40 -5.30 4.28 -11.14
N LEU A 41 -4.64 4.49 -12.29
CA LEU A 41 -4.03 3.41 -13.07
C LEU A 41 -2.75 2.84 -12.44
N VAL A 42 -1.92 3.67 -11.80
CA VAL A 42 -0.66 3.21 -11.15
C VAL A 42 -0.86 2.73 -9.71
N CYS A 43 -1.99 3.04 -9.08
CA CYS A 43 -2.35 2.64 -7.72
C CYS A 43 -2.41 1.10 -7.53
N PHE A 44 -2.65 0.32 -8.58
CA PHE A 44 -2.87 -1.14 -8.47
C PHE A 44 -1.61 -1.95 -8.13
N THR A 45 -0.43 -1.37 -8.32
CA THR A 45 0.85 -2.06 -8.07
C THR A 45 1.39 -1.68 -6.69
N PRO A 46 1.44 -2.59 -5.70
CA PRO A 46 1.73 -2.23 -4.31
C PRO A 46 3.02 -1.44 -4.11
N ILE A 47 4.10 -1.83 -4.79
CA ILE A 47 5.42 -1.19 -4.67
C ILE A 47 5.39 0.19 -5.29
N ILE A 48 4.96 0.28 -6.55
CA ILE A 48 4.92 1.53 -7.30
C ILE A 48 3.98 2.53 -6.62
N ASN A 49 2.81 2.08 -6.18
CA ASN A 49 1.84 2.90 -5.44
C ASN A 49 2.47 3.52 -4.19
N THR A 50 3.15 2.71 -3.37
CA THR A 50 3.81 3.17 -2.15
C THR A 50 4.92 4.16 -2.45
N THR A 51 5.78 3.85 -3.43
CA THR A 51 6.89 4.72 -3.83
C THR A 51 6.39 6.07 -4.37
N LEU A 52 5.37 6.05 -5.24
CA LEU A 52 4.79 7.27 -5.81
C LEU A 52 4.08 8.11 -4.76
N ALA A 53 3.36 7.50 -3.80
CA ALA A 53 2.74 8.23 -2.70
C ALA A 53 3.79 8.91 -1.81
N MET A 54 4.89 8.22 -1.51
CA MET A 54 6.01 8.82 -0.78
C MET A 54 6.61 10.00 -1.55
N LEU A 55 6.98 9.79 -2.81
CA LEU A 55 7.54 10.83 -3.67
C LEU A 55 6.60 12.03 -3.78
N GLY A 56 5.31 11.78 -3.98
CA GLY A 56 4.30 12.82 -4.10
C GLY A 56 4.11 13.61 -2.80
N SER A 57 4.10 12.96 -1.66
CA SER A 57 4.02 13.65 -0.35
C SER A 57 5.25 14.50 -0.05
N VAL A 58 6.44 14.06 -0.46
CA VAL A 58 7.67 14.84 -0.30
C VAL A 58 7.69 16.03 -1.27
N ALA A 59 7.28 15.81 -2.53
CA ALA A 59 7.30 16.85 -3.55
C ALA A 59 6.22 17.91 -3.35
N ALA A 60 4.97 17.50 -3.10
CA ALA A 60 3.81 18.39 -3.06
C ALA A 60 3.47 18.89 -1.65
N TRP A 61 3.69 18.07 -0.61
CA TRP A 61 3.40 18.46 0.78
C TRP A 61 4.63 18.80 1.59
N HIS A 62 5.83 18.71 0.98
CA HIS A 62 7.11 19.02 1.61
C HIS A 62 7.34 18.22 2.90
N TRP A 63 6.79 17.00 2.97
CA TRP A 63 7.04 16.12 4.09
C TRP A 63 8.49 15.65 4.11
N SER A 64 8.99 15.35 5.31
CA SER A 64 10.25 14.63 5.43
C SER A 64 10.08 13.20 4.92
N TRP A 65 11.15 12.63 4.37
CA TRP A 65 11.16 11.23 3.92
C TRP A 65 10.75 10.24 5.01
N ALA A 66 11.10 10.54 6.27
CA ALA A 66 10.71 9.72 7.42
C ALA A 66 9.20 9.75 7.67
N ALA A 67 8.56 10.92 7.55
CA ALA A 67 7.11 11.06 7.67
C ALA A 67 6.37 10.37 6.51
N ALA A 68 6.88 10.49 5.28
CA ALA A 68 6.33 9.78 4.14
C ALA A 68 6.44 8.25 4.31
N ALA A 69 7.59 7.75 4.77
CA ALA A 69 7.81 6.33 5.00
C ALA A 69 6.92 5.76 6.11
N SER A 70 6.68 6.51 7.19
CA SER A 70 5.84 6.04 8.29
C SER A 70 4.37 5.89 7.89
N VAL A 71 3.88 6.72 6.97
CA VAL A 71 2.49 6.69 6.51
C VAL A 71 2.29 5.67 5.38
N PHE A 72 3.20 5.58 4.41
CA PHE A 72 2.98 4.77 3.21
C PHE A 72 3.75 3.44 3.22
N LEU A 73 5.03 3.46 3.58
CA LEU A 73 5.89 2.27 3.55
C LEU A 73 5.63 1.32 4.71
N LEU A 74 5.45 1.85 5.92
CA LEU A 74 5.28 1.03 7.11
C LEU A 74 4.05 0.09 7.03
N PRO A 75 2.85 0.55 6.62
CA PRO A 75 1.71 -0.35 6.45
C PRO A 75 1.95 -1.44 5.40
N MET A 76 2.67 -1.11 4.32
CA MET A 76 3.03 -2.09 3.28
C MET A 76 3.97 -3.17 3.83
N VAL A 77 4.98 -2.79 4.62
CA VAL A 77 5.90 -3.74 5.26
C VAL A 77 5.14 -4.66 6.22
N ILE A 78 4.25 -4.10 7.06
CA ILE A 78 3.41 -4.88 7.97
C ILE A 78 2.55 -5.88 7.19
N TYR A 79 1.95 -5.45 6.08
CA TYR A 79 1.16 -6.31 5.22
C TYR A 79 1.99 -7.48 4.68
N PHE A 80 3.17 -7.24 4.11
CA PHE A 80 4.02 -8.31 3.58
C PHE A 80 4.49 -9.29 4.67
N ILE A 81 4.91 -8.78 5.83
CA ILE A 81 5.31 -9.65 6.95
C ILE A 81 4.13 -10.52 7.36
N SER A 82 2.93 -9.95 7.50
CA SER A 82 1.74 -10.72 7.85
C SER A 82 1.41 -11.79 6.81
N ALA A 83 1.55 -11.48 5.52
CA ALA A 83 1.34 -12.42 4.44
C ALA A 83 2.35 -13.58 4.52
N ILE A 84 3.65 -13.29 4.70
CA ILE A 84 4.70 -14.31 4.84
C ILE A 84 4.42 -15.24 6.04
N VAL A 85 4.05 -14.67 7.18
CA VAL A 85 3.71 -15.44 8.39
C VAL A 85 2.51 -16.37 8.14
N VAL A 86 1.47 -15.86 7.48
CA VAL A 86 0.27 -16.66 7.14
C VAL A 86 0.59 -17.75 6.13
N TYR A 87 1.31 -17.44 5.04
CA TYR A 87 1.72 -18.44 4.04
C TYR A 87 2.56 -19.55 4.66
N ARG A 88 3.48 -19.20 5.56
CA ARG A 88 4.28 -20.18 6.30
C ARG A 88 3.39 -21.09 7.15
N HIS A 89 2.40 -20.53 7.84
CA HIS A 89 1.51 -21.31 8.69
C HIS A 89 0.62 -22.25 7.86
N LEU A 90 0.07 -21.78 6.73
CA LEU A 90 -0.75 -22.60 5.85
C LEU A 90 0.05 -23.78 5.25
N GLY A 91 1.30 -23.56 4.84
CA GLY A 91 2.16 -24.64 4.34
C GLY A 91 2.43 -25.74 5.39
N GLN A 92 2.51 -25.38 6.68
CA GLN A 92 2.64 -26.38 7.75
C GLN A 92 1.35 -27.18 7.99
N VAL A 93 0.18 -26.60 7.73
CA VAL A 93 -1.11 -27.29 7.90
C VAL A 93 -1.31 -28.32 6.79
N GLU A 94 -0.92 -27.98 5.56
CA GLU A 94 -1.01 -28.89 4.40
C GLU A 94 -0.11 -30.13 4.59
N GLU A 95 1.13 -29.94 5.07
CA GLU A 95 2.05 -31.05 5.35
C GLU A 95 1.56 -31.99 6.48
N LEU A 96 0.83 -31.45 7.47
CA LEU A 96 0.23 -32.26 8.54
C LEU A 96 -1.00 -33.06 8.06
N ASP A 97 -1.76 -32.54 7.10
CA ASP A 97 -2.92 -33.23 6.54
C ASP A 97 -2.49 -34.40 5.65
N ASP A 98 -1.49 -34.16 4.77
CA ASP A 98 -0.90 -35.20 3.92
C ASP A 98 -0.35 -36.37 4.75
N THR A 99 0.41 -36.06 5.80
CA THR A 99 1.00 -37.09 6.68
C THR A 99 -0.02 -37.85 7.53
N GLN A 100 -1.19 -37.28 7.83
CA GLN A 100 -2.27 -38.00 8.53
C GLN A 100 -3.11 -38.88 7.60
N SER A 101 -3.15 -38.58 6.30
CA SER A 101 -3.88 -39.37 5.31
C SER A 101 -3.18 -40.67 4.88
N ASP A 102 -1.88 -40.78 5.16
CA ASP A 102 -1.04 -41.95 4.86
C ASP A 102 -1.06 -43.05 5.95
N PHE A 103 -1.84 -42.87 7.03
CA PHE A 103 -2.07 -43.85 8.10
C PHE A 103 -3.53 -44.33 8.16
#